data_AF-A0A4R7YTU0-F1
#
_entry.id   AF-A0A4R7YTU0-F1
#
_cell.length_a   1.000
_cell.length_b   1.000
_cell.length_c   1.000
_cell.angle_alpha   90.00
_cell.angle_beta   90.00
_cell.angle_gamma   90.00
#
_symmetry.space_group_name_H-M   'P 1'
#
loop_
_entity.id
_entity.type
_entity.pdbx_description
1 polymer ?
#
loop_
_entity_poly.entity_id
_entity_poly.type
_entity_poly.pdbx_seq_one_letter_code
_entity_poly.pdbx_strand_id
1 'polypeptide(L)' 'MYKIKYYAKNNKSPVIEFIKEQSAKEKAKILREIELLE' A
#
# COMPACT_ATOMS: atom_id res chain seq x y z
N MET A 1 -4.99 -4.52 -16.02
CA MET A 1 -4.42 -3.55 -15.06
C MET A 1 -5.53 -3.07 -14.13
N TYR A 2 -5.52 -3.51 -12.87
CA TYR A 2 -6.59 -3.19 -11.92
C TYR A 2 -6.35 -1.84 -11.24
N LYS A 3 -7.44 -1.13 -10.95
CA LYS A 3 -7.38 0.10 -10.16
C LYS A 3 -7.45 -0.25 -8.68
N ILE A 4 -6.31 -0.24 -8.01
CA ILE A 4 -6.21 -0.49 -6.58
C ILE A 4 -6.74 0.74 -5.82
N LYS A 5 -7.76 0.54 -4.99
CA LYS A 5 -8.32 1.58 -4.12
C LYS A 5 -8.01 1.22 -2.67
N TYR A 6 -7.11 2.00 -2.07
CA TYR A 6 -6.81 1.88 -0.65
C TYR A 6 -7.97 2.43 0.18
N TYR A 7 -8.28 1.75 1.28
CA TYR A 7 -9.25 2.24 2.25
C TYR A 7 -8.81 3.59 2.82
N ALA A 8 -9.72 4.56 2.85
CA ALA A 8 -9.50 5.86 3.45
C ALA A 8 -10.72 6.28 4.29
N LYS A 9 -10.46 6.81 5.49
CA LYS A 9 -11.45 7.40 6.40
C LYS A 9 -10.88 8.70 6.95
N ASN A 10 -11.66 9.78 6.93
CA ASN A 10 -11.23 11.10 7.40
C ASN A 10 -9.93 11.59 6.74
N ASN A 11 -9.78 11.42 5.42
CA ASN A 11 -8.57 11.70 4.64
C ASN A 11 -7.30 10.95 5.09
N LYS A 12 -7.42 9.99 6.00
CA LYS A 12 -6.33 9.09 6.38
C LYS A 12 -6.55 7.74 5.76
N SER A 13 -5.48 7.18 5.20
CA SER A 13 -5.48 5.81 4.72
C SER A 13 -4.54 5.01 5.61
N PRO A 14 -5.06 4.20 6.54
CA PRO A 14 -4.25 3.41 7.46
C PRO A 14 -3.23 2.53 6.73
N VAL A 15 -3.61 2.01 5.55
CA VAL A 15 -2.73 1.19 4.71
C VAL A 15 -1.57 2.01 4.16
N ILE A 16 -1.84 3.23 3.67
CA ILE A 16 -0.79 4.12 3.16
C ILE A 16 0.10 4.62 4.30
N GLU A 17 -0.46 4.94 5.46
CA GLU A 17 0.31 5.33 6.65
C GLU A 17 1.24 4.20 7.11
N PHE A 18 0.72 2.97 7.21
CA PHE A 18 1.51 1.78 7.52
C PHE A 18 2.66 1.56 6.53
N ILE A 19 2.38 1.63 5.22
CA ILE A 19 3.40 1.45 4.18
C ILE A 19 4.47 2.55 4.28
N LYS A 20 4.10 3.78 4.62
CA LYS A 20 5.05 4.90 4.76
C LYS A 20 6.03 4.69 5.90
N GLU A 21 5.57 4.14 7.02
CA GLU A 21 6.37 3.84 8.22
C GLU A 21 7.37 2.69 8.01
N GLN A 22 7.17 1.85 7.00
CA GLN A 22 8.09 0.75 6.70
C GLN A 22 9.41 1.22 6.09
N SER A 23 10.46 0.41 6.33
CA SER A 23 11.75 0.55 5.67
C SER A 23 11.61 0.45 4.13
N ALA A 24 12.56 1.04 3.39
CA ALA A 24 12.50 1.04 1.93
C ALA A 24 12.39 -0.38 1.33
N LYS A 25 13.06 -1.37 1.94
CA LYS A 25 13.02 -2.78 1.53
C LYS A 25 11.63 -3.39 1.70
N GLU A 26 11.02 -3.19 2.87
CA GLU A 26 9.67 -3.71 3.18
C GLU A 26 8.61 -3.04 2.32
N LYS A 27 8.70 -1.72 2.14
CA LYS A 27 7.83 -0.94 1.25
C LYS A 27 7.85 -1.50 -0.19
N ALA A 28 9.03 -1.79 -0.72
CA ALA A 28 9.17 -2.37 -2.07
C ALA A 28 8.57 -3.78 -2.16
N LYS A 29 8.73 -4.61 -1.12
CA LYS A 29 8.13 -5.95 -1.06
C LYS A 29 6.60 -5.87 -1.09
N ILE A 30 6.01 -5.04 -0.22
CA ILE A 30 4.56 -4.88 -0.11
C ILE A 30 3.96 -4.39 -1.43
N LEU A 31 4.55 -3.36 -2.05
CA LEU A 31 4.06 -2.84 -3.33
C LEU A 31 4.14 -3.88 -4.45
N ARG A 32 5.19 -4.70 -4.46
CA ARG A 32 5.35 -5.78 -5.45
C ARG A 32 4.34 -6.91 -5.24
N GLU A 33 4.06 -7.29 -3.99
CA GLU A 33 3.01 -8.27 -3.69
C GLU A 33 1.62 -7.73 -4.12
N ILE A 34 1.37 -6.44 -3.89
CA ILE A 34 0.13 -5.78 -4.34
C ILE A 34 0.00 -5.78 -5.87
N GLU A 35 1.08 -5.54 -6.61
CA GLU A 35 1.08 -5.65 -8.09
C GLU A 35 0.80 -7.08 -8.58
N LEU A 36 1.20 -8.10 -7.82
CA LEU A 36 1.00 -9.51 -8.18
C LEU A 36 -0.42 -10.03 -7.88
N LEU A 37 -1.26 -9.27 -7.17
CA LEU A 37 -2.65 -9.64 -6.86
C LEU A 37 -3.62 -9.49 -8.06
N GLU A 38 -3.16 -9.76 -9.29
CA GLU A 38 -4.00 -9.80 -10.50
C GLU A 38 -5.21 -10.74 -10.38
#